data_AF-A0A437ALQ6-F1
#
_entry.id   AF-A0A437ALQ6-F1
#
_cell.length_a   1.000
_cell.length_b   1.000
_cell.length_c   1.000
_cell.angle_alpha   90.00
_cell.angle_beta   90.00
_cell.angle_gamma   90.00
#
_symmetry.space_group_name_H-M   'P 1'
#
loop_
_entity.id
_entity.type
_entity.pdbx_description
1 polymer ?
#
loop_
_entity_poly.entity_id
_entity_poly.type
_entity_poly.pdbx_seq_one_letter_code
_entity_poly.pdbx_strand_id
1 'polypeptide(L)'
;MEFKLLSLFFIFIFSSSENLDKAGLEKLKKETKKNIKEIIKNKDLKTLFESMKGGKKSVEYITKHLLEPDKLRIEGIIFQTAEFKKALKTLNSHFKKNNPNDPFYKEFKNNIELLLSYFLHSSSSSYWIYAVYVGIFLGGVGISYTILYFLKKS
;
A
#
# COMPACT_ATOMS: atom_id res chain seq x y z
N MET A 1 -19.40 -5.57 -24.34
CA MET A 1 -19.76 -4.22 -23.85
C MET A 1 -20.13 -4.34 -22.36
N GLU A 2 -19.18 -4.76 -21.50
CA GLU A 2 -19.49 -5.17 -20.12
C GLU A 2 -18.56 -4.55 -19.06
N PHE A 3 -17.40 -4.03 -19.47
CA PHE A 3 -16.46 -3.36 -18.56
C PHE A 3 -16.92 -1.99 -18.06
N LYS A 4 -17.88 -1.34 -18.73
CA LYS A 4 -18.41 -0.02 -18.32
C LYS A 4 -19.40 -0.12 -17.15
N LEU A 5 -20.12 -1.23 -17.01
CA LEU A 5 -21.08 -1.42 -15.92
C LEU A 5 -20.39 -1.72 -14.58
N LEU A 6 -19.30 -2.50 -14.57
CA LEU A 6 -18.51 -2.71 -13.36
C LEU A 6 -17.78 -1.44 -12.89
N SER A 7 -17.28 -0.60 -13.81
CA SER A 7 -16.67 0.67 -13.44
C SER A 7 -17.70 1.67 -12.88
N LEU A 8 -18.93 1.63 -13.39
CA LEU A 8 -20.04 2.44 -12.84
C LEU A 8 -20.45 1.95 -11.45
N PHE A 9 -20.40 0.64 -11.18
CA PHE A 9 -20.68 0.09 -9.84
C PHE A 9 -19.65 0.55 -8.79
N PHE A 10 -18.36 0.62 -9.16
CA PHE A 10 -17.31 1.14 -8.27
C PHE A 10 -17.42 2.65 -8.02
N ILE A 11 -17.82 3.43 -9.03
CA ILE A 11 -18.08 4.88 -8.86
C ILE A 11 -19.32 5.10 -7.99
N PHE A 12 -20.37 4.25 -8.12
CA PHE A 12 -21.58 4.37 -7.31
C PHE A 12 -21.35 4.09 -5.82
N ILE A 13 -20.52 3.09 -5.47
CA ILE A 13 -20.15 2.83 -4.06
C ILE A 13 -19.38 4.02 -3.43
N PHE A 14 -18.57 4.74 -4.22
CA PHE A 14 -17.80 5.89 -3.73
C PHE A 14 -18.55 7.22 -3.79
N SER A 15 -19.48 7.41 -4.74
CA SER A 15 -20.27 8.63 -4.89
C SER A 15 -21.52 8.67 -4.00
N SER A 16 -22.06 7.52 -3.57
CA SER A 16 -23.21 7.46 -2.65
C SER A 16 -22.81 7.46 -1.17
N SER A 17 -21.54 7.69 -0.83
CA SER A 17 -21.15 7.89 0.56
C SER A 17 -21.65 9.26 1.02
N GLU A 18 -22.86 9.25 1.61
CA GLU A 18 -23.12 9.97 2.85
C GLU A 18 -21.83 10.01 3.69
N ASN A 19 -21.56 11.15 4.33
CA ASN A 19 -20.40 11.31 5.21
C ASN A 19 -20.19 10.04 6.03
N LEU A 20 -19.04 9.39 5.85
CA LEU A 20 -18.79 8.07 6.42
C LEU A 20 -18.65 8.26 7.92
N ASP A 21 -19.73 7.99 8.65
CA ASP A 21 -19.77 8.16 10.09
C ASP A 21 -19.07 6.99 10.81
N LYS A 22 -18.94 7.08 12.14
CA LYS A 22 -18.28 6.04 12.93
C LYS A 22 -18.97 4.68 12.80
N ALA A 23 -20.31 4.65 12.67
CA ALA A 23 -21.07 3.42 12.51
C ALA A 23 -20.81 2.78 11.12
N GLY A 24 -20.77 3.60 10.07
CA GLY A 24 -20.40 3.22 8.72
C GLY A 24 -18.99 2.65 8.64
N LEU A 25 -18.02 3.25 9.35
CA LEU A 25 -16.65 2.74 9.43
C LEU A 25 -16.58 1.36 10.10
N GLU A 26 -17.27 1.15 11.21
CA GLU A 26 -17.29 -0.15 11.91
C GLU A 26 -17.98 -1.24 11.07
N LYS A 27 -19.05 -0.89 10.36
CA LYS A 27 -19.71 -1.79 9.42
C LYS A 27 -18.76 -2.18 8.28
N LEU A 28 -18.08 -1.20 7.69
CA LEU A 28 -17.06 -1.43 6.66
C LEU A 28 -15.93 -2.34 7.15
N LYS A 29 -15.43 -2.12 8.37
CA LYS A 29 -14.39 -2.97 8.98
C LYS A 29 -14.86 -4.42 9.14
N LYS A 30 -16.10 -4.64 9.61
CA LYS A 30 -16.70 -5.97 9.77
C LYS A 30 -16.90 -6.69 8.44
N GLU A 31 -17.48 -6.01 7.45
CA GLU A 31 -17.72 -6.57 6.11
C GLU A 31 -16.41 -6.92 5.41
N THR A 32 -15.41 -6.03 5.49
CA THR A 32 -14.07 -6.28 4.94
C THR A 32 -13.46 -7.56 5.53
N LYS A 33 -13.51 -7.72 6.86
CA LYS A 33 -13.01 -8.93 7.53
C LYS A 33 -13.75 -10.19 7.10
N LYS A 34 -15.07 -10.11 6.93
CA LYS A 34 -15.89 -11.25 6.47
C LYS A 34 -15.51 -11.66 5.05
N ASN A 35 -15.46 -10.71 4.13
CA ASN A 35 -15.13 -10.96 2.73
C ASN A 35 -13.72 -11.56 2.59
N ILE A 36 -12.75 -11.02 3.33
CA ILE A 36 -11.37 -11.56 3.33
C ILE A 36 -11.33 -13.00 3.85
N LYS A 37 -12.09 -13.33 4.91
CA LYS A 37 -12.16 -14.70 5.42
C LYS A 37 -12.71 -15.66 4.37
N GLU A 38 -13.74 -15.26 3.63
CA GLU A 38 -14.32 -16.07 2.54
C GLU A 38 -13.32 -16.27 1.40
N ILE A 39 -12.63 -15.20 0.98
CA ILE A 39 -11.58 -15.26 -0.05
C ILE A 39 -10.45 -16.23 0.35
N ILE A 40 -9.97 -16.15 1.60
CA ILE A 40 -8.93 -17.05 2.11
C ILE A 40 -9.43 -18.50 2.15
N LYS A 41 -10.65 -18.72 2.65
CA LYS A 41 -11.27 -20.06 2.72
C LYS A 41 -11.38 -20.69 1.33
N ASN A 42 -11.76 -19.90 0.34
CA ASN A 42 -11.93 -20.34 -1.05
C ASN A 42 -10.60 -20.39 -1.81
N LYS A 43 -9.48 -19.98 -1.19
CA LYS A 43 -8.15 -19.89 -1.81
C LYS A 43 -8.15 -19.04 -3.09
N ASP A 44 -9.01 -18.03 -3.15
CA ASP A 44 -9.22 -17.21 -4.34
C ASP A 44 -8.16 -16.09 -4.43
N LEU A 45 -6.97 -16.48 -4.88
CA LEU A 45 -5.85 -15.57 -5.05
C LEU A 45 -6.12 -14.50 -6.12
N LYS A 46 -6.91 -14.84 -7.15
CA LYS A 46 -7.23 -13.93 -8.26
C LYS A 46 -8.10 -12.77 -7.81
N THR A 47 -9.20 -13.06 -7.13
CA THR A 47 -10.10 -12.02 -6.60
C THR A 47 -9.36 -11.12 -5.61
N LEU A 48 -8.48 -11.70 -4.79
CA LEU A 48 -7.67 -10.93 -3.85
C LEU A 48 -6.67 -9.99 -4.54
N PHE A 49 -5.98 -10.49 -5.56
CA PHE A 49 -5.01 -9.72 -6.33
C PHE A 49 -5.68 -8.54 -7.07
N GLU A 50 -6.80 -8.79 -7.75
CA GLU A 50 -7.55 -7.74 -8.44
C GLU A 50 -8.15 -6.71 -7.46
N SER A 51 -8.63 -7.16 -6.29
CA SER A 51 -9.14 -6.26 -5.25
C SER A 51 -8.07 -5.28 -4.76
N MET A 52 -6.84 -5.76 -4.53
CA MET A 52 -5.74 -4.88 -4.14
C MET A 52 -5.30 -3.94 -5.25
N LYS A 53 -5.30 -4.41 -6.51
CA LYS A 53 -5.00 -3.57 -7.68
C LYS A 53 -6.04 -2.45 -7.85
N GLY A 54 -7.31 -2.74 -7.59
CA GLY A 54 -8.39 -1.76 -7.53
C GLY A 54 -8.19 -0.75 -6.39
N GLY A 55 -7.90 -1.23 -5.18
CA GLY A 55 -7.63 -0.39 -4.01
C GLY A 55 -6.49 0.61 -4.23
N LYS A 56 -5.41 0.21 -4.92
CA LYS A 56 -4.32 1.12 -5.30
C LYS A 56 -4.82 2.32 -6.12
N LYS A 57 -5.68 2.08 -7.12
CA LYS A 57 -6.22 3.15 -7.96
C LYS A 57 -7.08 4.12 -7.14
N SER A 58 -7.87 3.60 -6.20
CA SER A 58 -8.68 4.44 -5.30
C SER A 58 -7.81 5.32 -4.40
N VAL A 59 -6.71 4.78 -3.85
CA VAL A 59 -5.74 5.56 -3.06
C VAL A 59 -5.08 6.65 -3.88
N GLU A 60 -4.63 6.32 -5.10
CA GLU A 60 -4.02 7.30 -6.02
C GLU A 60 -5.00 8.39 -6.45
N TYR A 61 -6.27 8.05 -6.66
CA TYR A 61 -7.30 9.03 -6.99
C TYR A 61 -7.56 9.98 -5.83
N ILE A 62 -7.69 9.45 -4.61
CA ILE A 62 -7.94 10.24 -3.40
C ILE A 62 -6.77 11.18 -3.11
N THR A 63 -5.53 10.68 -3.19
CA THR A 63 -4.33 11.49 -2.96
C THR A 63 -4.09 12.56 -4.02
N LYS A 64 -4.58 12.38 -5.25
CA LYS A 64 -4.42 13.36 -6.34
C LYS A 64 -5.54 14.38 -6.44
N HIS A 65 -6.76 14.05 -6.00
CA HIS A 65 -7.95 14.84 -6.31
C HIS A 65 -8.72 15.35 -5.09
N LEU A 66 -8.43 14.90 -3.87
CA LEU A 66 -9.03 15.46 -2.66
C LEU A 66 -8.05 16.43 -1.99
N LEU A 67 -8.44 17.71 -1.96
CA LEU A 67 -7.73 18.78 -1.23
C LEU A 67 -7.69 18.50 0.28
N GLU A 68 -8.76 17.93 0.84
CA GLU A 68 -8.85 17.50 2.24
C GLU A 68 -9.59 16.14 2.32
N PRO A 69 -8.88 15.02 2.37
CA PRO A 69 -9.51 13.73 2.52
C PRO A 69 -10.09 13.56 3.94
N ASP A 70 -11.36 13.17 4.04
CA ASP A 70 -12.05 12.86 5.31
C ASP A 70 -11.27 11.80 6.11
N LYS A 71 -10.95 12.12 7.37
CA LYS A 71 -10.17 11.28 8.29
C LYS A 71 -10.76 9.88 8.44
N LEU A 72 -12.09 9.75 8.47
CA LEU A 72 -12.76 8.44 8.62
C LEU A 72 -12.63 7.60 7.34
N ARG A 73 -12.72 8.24 6.17
CA ARG A 73 -12.45 7.57 4.88
C ARG A 73 -11.00 7.11 4.78
N ILE A 74 -10.04 7.95 5.19
CA ILE A 74 -8.62 7.56 5.23
C ILE A 74 -8.42 6.35 6.16
N GLU A 75 -9.02 6.37 7.35
CA GLU A 75 -8.93 5.26 8.30
C GLU A 75 -9.49 3.96 7.71
N GLY A 76 -10.64 4.02 7.03
CA GLY A 76 -11.24 2.89 6.34
C GLY A 76 -10.32 2.31 5.26
N ILE A 77 -9.72 3.16 4.44
CA ILE A 77 -8.80 2.76 3.36
C ILE A 77 -7.53 2.12 3.91
N ILE A 78 -6.94 2.71 4.96
CA ILE A 78 -5.76 2.14 5.64
C ILE A 78 -6.09 0.75 6.19
N PHE A 79 -7.23 0.62 6.87
CA PHE A 79 -7.68 -0.65 7.43
C PHE A 79 -7.87 -1.72 6.34
N GLN A 80 -8.61 -1.40 5.28
CA GLN A 80 -8.85 -2.33 4.17
C GLN A 80 -7.53 -2.77 3.52
N THR A 81 -6.65 -1.82 3.22
CA THR A 81 -5.34 -2.10 2.62
C THR A 81 -4.51 -3.02 3.51
N ALA A 82 -4.49 -2.79 4.82
CA ALA A 82 -3.76 -3.62 5.77
C ALA A 82 -4.29 -5.06 5.82
N GLU A 83 -5.61 -5.24 5.84
CA GLU A 83 -6.23 -6.57 5.91
C GLU A 83 -6.06 -7.34 4.59
N PHE A 84 -6.27 -6.70 3.43
CA PHE A 84 -6.03 -7.33 2.13
C PHE A 84 -4.56 -7.72 1.93
N LYS A 85 -3.62 -6.89 2.40
CA LYS A 85 -2.19 -7.20 2.38
C LYS A 85 -1.86 -8.44 3.20
N LYS A 86 -2.41 -8.56 4.42
CA LYS A 86 -2.23 -9.76 5.27
C LYS A 86 -2.77 -10.99 4.56
N ALA A 87 -3.98 -10.90 4.01
CA ALA A 87 -4.60 -11.98 3.26
C ALA A 87 -3.75 -12.41 2.06
N LEU A 88 -3.21 -11.45 1.30
CA LEU A 88 -2.42 -11.73 0.10
C LEU A 88 -1.11 -12.41 0.47
N LYS A 89 -0.48 -12.01 1.59
CA LYS A 89 0.71 -12.69 2.12
C LYS A 89 0.42 -14.15 2.50
N THR A 90 -0.73 -14.39 3.13
CA THR A 90 -1.18 -15.74 3.52
C THR A 90 -1.42 -16.62 2.29
N LEU A 91 -2.21 -16.14 1.32
CA LEU A 91 -2.48 -16.92 0.11
C LEU A 91 -1.23 -17.11 -0.75
N ASN A 92 -0.39 -16.08 -0.92
CA ASN A 92 0.89 -16.22 -1.62
C ASN A 92 1.76 -17.31 -1.00
N SER A 93 1.92 -17.32 0.33
CA SER A 93 2.66 -18.37 1.04
C SER A 93 2.05 -19.76 0.83
N HIS A 94 0.72 -19.86 0.87
CA HIS A 94 0.02 -21.13 0.63
C HIS A 94 0.28 -21.64 -0.79
N PHE A 95 0.11 -20.81 -1.82
CA PHE A 95 0.34 -21.22 -3.21
C PHE A 95 1.82 -21.54 -3.48
N LYS A 96 2.75 -20.74 -2.94
CA LYS A 96 4.20 -21.01 -3.04
C LYS A 96 4.60 -22.38 -2.51
N LYS A 97 4.00 -22.82 -1.40
CA LYS A 97 4.33 -24.10 -0.75
C LYS A 97 3.55 -25.28 -1.31
N ASN A 98 2.25 -25.10 -1.53
CA ASN A 98 1.34 -26.22 -1.78
C ASN A 98 0.96 -26.36 -3.26
N ASN A 99 0.83 -25.24 -3.99
CA ASN A 99 0.36 -25.21 -5.38
C ASN A 99 1.23 -24.30 -6.28
N PRO A 100 2.55 -24.52 -6.38
CA PRO A 100 3.45 -23.60 -7.10
C PRO A 100 3.21 -23.58 -8.62
N ASN A 101 2.58 -24.62 -9.16
CA ASN A 101 2.27 -24.77 -10.58
C ASN A 101 0.85 -24.31 -10.95
N ASP A 102 0.09 -23.74 -10.01
CA ASP A 102 -1.21 -23.14 -10.33
C ASP A 102 -1.06 -22.11 -11.47
N PRO A 103 -1.89 -22.17 -12.52
CA PRO A 103 -1.71 -21.32 -13.71
C PRO A 103 -1.72 -19.82 -13.37
N PHE A 104 -2.65 -19.38 -12.53
CA PHE A 104 -2.77 -18.00 -12.14
C PHE A 104 -1.58 -17.58 -11.26
N TYR A 105 -1.23 -18.40 -10.27
CA TYR A 105 -0.09 -18.11 -9.42
C TYR A 105 1.21 -18.02 -10.20
N LYS A 106 1.45 -18.94 -11.13
CA LYS A 106 2.68 -18.98 -11.93
C LYS A 106 2.81 -17.75 -12.82
N GLU A 107 1.70 -17.28 -13.41
CA GLU A 107 1.65 -16.08 -14.23
C GLU A 107 1.89 -14.81 -13.39
N PHE A 108 1.25 -14.71 -12.21
CA PHE A 108 1.21 -13.46 -11.43
C PHE A 108 2.12 -13.43 -10.20
N LYS A 109 2.90 -14.48 -9.88
CA LYS A 109 3.73 -14.55 -8.66
C LYS A 109 4.64 -13.34 -8.47
N ASN A 110 5.30 -12.87 -9.53
CA ASN A 110 6.20 -11.73 -9.47
C ASN A 110 5.41 -10.44 -9.20
N ASN A 111 4.24 -10.30 -9.82
CA ASN A 111 3.36 -9.14 -9.61
C ASN A 111 2.78 -9.14 -8.19
N ILE A 112 2.44 -10.31 -7.65
CA ILE A 112 1.99 -10.47 -6.26
C ILE A 112 3.11 -10.10 -5.30
N GLU A 113 4.34 -10.57 -5.51
CA GLU A 113 5.50 -10.21 -4.69
C GLU A 113 5.82 -8.71 -4.79
N LEU A 114 5.78 -8.13 -5.99
CA LEU A 114 5.95 -6.68 -6.20
C LEU A 114 4.87 -5.88 -5.46
N LEU A 115 3.61 -6.29 -5.57
CA LEU A 115 2.50 -5.60 -4.93
C LEU A 115 2.57 -5.72 -3.40
N LEU A 116 2.92 -6.89 -2.88
CA LEU A 116 3.25 -7.06 -1.47
C LEU A 116 4.40 -6.14 -1.05
N SER A 117 5.47 -6.04 -1.84
CA SER A 117 6.64 -5.18 -1.58
C SER A 117 6.29 -3.68 -1.57
N TYR A 118 5.43 -3.24 -2.50
CA TYR A 118 5.01 -1.85 -2.66
C TYR A 118 4.15 -1.39 -1.48
N PHE A 119 3.23 -2.25 -1.03
CA PHE A 119 2.49 -2.03 0.21
C PHE A 119 3.31 -2.38 1.47
N LEU A 120 4.45 -3.08 1.33
CA LEU A 120 5.40 -3.40 2.40
C LEU A 120 6.46 -2.34 2.64
N HIS A 121 6.70 -1.36 1.77
CA HIS A 121 7.41 -0.13 2.15
C HIS A 121 6.53 0.57 3.22
N SER A 122 6.67 0.36 4.54
CA SER A 122 7.86 0.28 5.43
C SER A 122 8.73 1.50 5.28
N SER A 123 8.46 2.51 6.12
CA SER A 123 9.30 2.95 7.26
C SER A 123 10.83 2.86 7.18
N SER A 124 11.45 2.63 6.02
CA SER A 124 12.89 2.40 5.89
C SER A 124 13.46 3.00 4.61
N SER A 125 13.33 4.31 4.44
CA SER A 125 14.25 5.05 3.56
C SER A 125 14.61 6.45 4.05
N SER A 126 13.93 6.99 5.06
CA SER A 126 14.30 8.29 5.62
C SER A 126 15.67 8.27 6.31
N TYR A 127 16.01 7.19 7.03
CA TYR A 127 17.30 7.09 7.74
C TYR A 127 18.52 7.14 6.81
N TRP A 128 18.47 6.50 5.64
CA TRP A 128 19.56 6.56 4.66
C TRP A 128 19.71 7.95 4.06
N ILE A 129 18.58 8.61 3.77
CA ILE A 129 18.57 9.98 3.27
C ILE A 129 19.15 10.94 4.34
N TYR A 130 18.74 10.80 5.61
CA TYR A 130 19.31 11.58 6.70
C TYR A 130 20.80 11.27 6.96
N ALA A 131 21.22 10.01 6.85
CA ALA A 131 22.63 9.63 6.97
C ALA A 131 23.50 10.27 5.87
N VAL A 132 22.99 10.33 4.63
CA VAL A 132 23.66 11.03 3.52
C VAL A 132 23.76 12.53 3.81
N TYR A 133 22.68 13.16 4.28
CA TYR A 133 22.71 14.59 4.64
C TYR A 133 23.67 14.91 5.79
N VAL A 134 23.70 14.07 6.84
CA VAL A 134 24.65 14.21 7.95
C VAL A 134 26.09 14.02 7.47
N GLY A 135 26.33 13.05 6.58
CA GLY A 135 27.65 12.84 5.96
C GLY A 135 28.14 14.05 5.16
N ILE A 136 27.28 14.64 4.34
CA ILE A 136 27.59 15.86 3.58
C ILE A 136 27.88 17.04 4.53
N PHE A 137 27.05 17.20 5.58
CA PHE A 137 27.22 18.27 6.57
C PHE A 137 28.54 18.13 7.34
N LEU A 138 28.84 16.95 7.89
CA LEU A 138 30.09 16.68 8.61
C LEU A 138 31.31 16.77 7.69
N GLY A 139 31.20 16.33 6.44
CA GLY A 139 32.24 16.49 5.43
C GLY A 139 32.55 17.97 5.14
N GLY A 140 31.53 18.79 4.96
CA GLY A 140 31.69 20.25 4.76
C GLY A 140 32.33 20.94 5.97
N VAL A 141 31.93 20.58 7.19
CA VAL A 141 32.53 21.10 8.43
C VAL A 141 34.00 20.67 8.53
N GLY A 142 34.32 19.41 8.27
CA GLY A 142 35.70 18.90 8.31
C GLY A 142 36.63 19.59 7.31
N ILE A 143 36.16 19.80 6.08
CA ILE A 143 36.92 20.52 5.05
C ILE A 143 37.16 21.96 5.47
N SER A 144 36.13 22.63 6.01
CA SER A 144 36.23 24.02 6.48
C SER A 144 37.25 24.18 7.60
N TYR A 145 37.25 23.26 8.58
CA TYR A 145 38.25 23.26 9.67
C TYR A 145 39.67 23.00 9.15
N THR A 146 39.82 22.11 8.16
CA THR A 146 41.12 21.80 7.56
C THR A 146 41.69 23.02 6.84
N ILE A 147 40.88 23.71 6.05
CA ILE A 147 41.26 24.96 5.36
C ILE A 147 41.64 26.04 6.39
N LEU A 148 40.83 26.24 7.43
CA LEU A 148 41.14 27.17 8.53
C LEU A 148 42.46 26.85 9.24
N TYR A 149 42.74 25.56 9.48
CA TYR A 149 44.00 25.13 10.08
C TYR A 149 45.21 25.50 9.22
N PHE A 150 45.15 25.25 7.91
CA PHE A 150 46.24 25.61 6.99
C PHE A 150 46.38 27.13 6.81
N LEU A 151 45.28 27.87 6.75
CA LEU A 151 45.30 29.34 6.69
C LEU A 151 45.87 29.97 7.95
N LYS A 152 45.63 29.39 9.13
CA LYS A 152 46.16 29.90 10.40
C LYS A 152 47.61 29.50 10.67
N LYS A 153 48.09 28.45 9.98
CA LYS A 153 49.48 27.96 10.08
C LYS A 153 50.43 28.63 9.08
N SER A 154 49.88 29.19 7.99
CA SER A 154 50.60 30.08 7.07
C SER A 154 50.73 31.48 7.63
#